data_AF-A0A2K6K1Z6-F1
#
_entry.id   AF-A0A2K6K1Z6-F1
#
_cell.length_a   1.000
_cell.length_b   1.000
_cell.length_c   1.000
_cell.angle_alpha   90.00
_cell.angle_beta   90.00
_cell.angle_gamma   90.00
#
_symmetry.space_group_name_H-M   'P 1'
#
loop_
_entity.id
_entity.type
_entity.pdbx_description
1 polymer ?
#
loop_
_entity_poly.entity_id
_entity_poly.type
_entity_poly.pdbx_seq_one_letter_code
_entity_poly.pdbx_strand_id
1 'polypeptide(L)'
;MKQLPVLEPGDKPRKATWYTLTLPGDSPCARVGHSCSYLPPVGNAKRGKVFIVGGANPNRSFSDVHAMDLGKQQWDLVTCKGLLPRYEHASFVPSCTSDHIWVFGGANQSGNRNCLQVLNPAFKSWGFWTVLANPKYHLHSSLMFKPGCGPRQK
;
A
#
# COMPACT_ATOMS: atom_id res chain seq x y z
N MET A 1 -10.09 -25.83 11.20
CA MET A 1 -9.80 -24.95 10.05
C MET A 1 -9.21 -25.81 8.93
N LYS A 2 -9.68 -25.68 7.69
CA LYS A 2 -9.10 -26.40 6.54
C LYS A 2 -7.83 -25.67 6.12
N GLN A 3 -6.69 -26.36 6.08
CA GLN A 3 -5.46 -25.78 5.54
C GLN A 3 -5.64 -25.49 4.04
N LEU A 4 -5.25 -24.29 3.61
CA LEU A 4 -5.26 -23.92 2.20
C LEU A 4 -4.07 -24.60 1.48
N PRO A 5 -4.22 -25.00 0.22
CA PRO A 5 -3.10 -25.50 -0.58
C PRO A 5 -2.02 -24.41 -0.72
N VAL A 6 -0.75 -24.80 -0.69
CA VAL A 6 0.37 -23.89 -0.98
C VAL A 6 0.44 -23.69 -2.50
N LEU A 7 0.69 -22.46 -2.95
CA LEU A 7 0.97 -22.14 -4.35
C LEU A 7 2.48 -22.02 -4.52
N GLU A 8 3.09 -23.00 -5.21
CA GLU A 8 4.54 -23.03 -5.40
C GLU A 8 4.99 -22.12 -6.56
N PRO A 9 6.26 -21.68 -6.56
CA PRO A 9 6.85 -20.99 -7.70
C PRO A 9 6.68 -21.76 -9.02
N GLY A 10 6.02 -21.13 -9.99
CA GLY A 10 5.74 -21.72 -11.31
C GLY A 10 4.34 -22.32 -11.47
N ASP A 11 3.62 -22.54 -10.37
CA ASP A 11 2.25 -23.03 -10.43
C ASP A 11 1.30 -22.00 -11.04
N LYS A 12 0.32 -22.50 -11.80
CA LYS A 12 -0.78 -21.69 -12.30
C LYS A 12 -1.96 -21.78 -11.32
N PRO A 13 -2.37 -20.67 -10.67
CA PRO A 13 -3.47 -20.72 -9.71
C PRO A 13 -4.78 -21.09 -10.42
N ARG A 14 -5.56 -21.96 -9.80
CA ARG A 14 -6.90 -22.33 -10.29
C ARG A 14 -7.89 -21.23 -9.94
N LYS A 15 -8.82 -20.95 -10.86
CA LYS A 15 -9.92 -20.00 -10.62
C LYS A 15 -10.71 -20.38 -9.37
N ALA A 16 -11.16 -19.36 -8.63
CA ALA A 16 -11.98 -19.48 -7.43
C ALA A 16 -11.39 -20.42 -6.34
N THR A 17 -10.06 -20.52 -6.27
CA THR A 17 -9.37 -21.32 -5.24
C THR A 17 -8.46 -20.40 -4.43
N TRP A 18 -8.53 -20.52 -3.11
CA TRP A 18 -7.64 -19.83 -2.19
C TRP A 18 -6.37 -20.65 -1.96
N TYR A 19 -5.24 -19.96 -1.91
CA TYR A 19 -3.94 -20.56 -1.71
C TYR A 19 -3.19 -19.85 -0.59
N THR A 20 -2.34 -20.60 0.10
CA THR A 20 -1.27 -20.04 0.91
C THR A 20 -0.10 -19.72 0.00
N LEU A 21 0.42 -18.50 0.11
CA LEU A 21 1.63 -18.10 -0.60
C LEU A 21 2.76 -17.90 0.41
N THR A 22 3.76 -18.77 0.36
CA THR A 22 4.91 -18.73 1.27
C THR A 22 6.14 -18.27 0.49
N LEU A 23 6.45 -16.98 0.58
CA LEU A 23 7.63 -16.41 -0.07
C LEU A 23 8.71 -16.10 0.96
N PRO A 24 10.00 -16.28 0.61
CA PRO A 24 11.11 -15.90 1.48
C PRO A 24 11.22 -14.38 1.64
N GLY A 25 11.98 -13.93 2.64
CA GLY A 25 12.32 -12.53 2.87
C GLY A 25 11.53 -11.86 3.99
N ASP A 26 11.52 -10.54 3.98
CA ASP A 26 11.00 -9.72 5.08
C ASP A 26 9.48 -9.56 4.99
N SER A 27 8.75 -10.65 5.24
CA SER A 27 7.29 -10.62 5.28
C SER A 27 6.76 -9.79 6.47
N PRO A 28 5.60 -9.13 6.34
CA PRO A 28 5.00 -8.42 7.46
C PRO A 28 4.56 -9.40 8.56
N CYS A 29 4.78 -9.01 9.82
CA CYS A 29 4.12 -9.69 10.94
C CYS A 29 2.58 -9.57 10.86
N ALA A 30 1.89 -10.42 11.64
CA ALA A 30 0.43 -10.36 11.77
C ALA A 30 -0.04 -8.97 12.21
N ARG A 31 -0.97 -8.39 11.44
CA ARG A 31 -1.43 -7.00 11.60
C ARG A 31 -2.83 -6.79 11.03
N VAL A 32 -3.56 -5.84 11.57
CA VAL A 32 -4.90 -5.41 11.12
C VAL A 32 -4.87 -3.97 10.63
N GLY A 33 -5.89 -3.56 9.87
CA GLY A 33 -6.05 -2.18 9.40
C GLY A 33 -4.90 -1.69 8.50
N HIS A 34 -4.11 -2.58 7.92
CA HIS A 34 -3.12 -2.23 6.90
C HIS A 34 -3.85 -2.01 5.56
N SER A 35 -3.21 -1.31 4.63
CA SER A 35 -3.69 -1.27 3.25
C SER A 35 -2.82 -2.13 2.33
N CYS A 36 -3.42 -2.60 1.24
CA CYS A 36 -2.78 -3.43 0.22
C CYS A 36 -2.98 -2.78 -1.14
N SER A 37 -1.90 -2.54 -1.88
CA SER A 37 -1.96 -1.90 -3.21
C SER A 37 -1.00 -2.55 -4.18
N TYR A 38 -1.45 -2.76 -5.41
CA TYR A 38 -0.61 -3.29 -6.49
C TYR A 38 -0.07 -2.12 -7.33
N LEU A 39 1.23 -2.14 -7.60
CA LEU A 39 1.84 -1.29 -8.61
C LEU A 39 2.26 -2.12 -9.82
N PRO A 40 1.97 -1.66 -11.04
CA PRO A 40 2.38 -2.33 -12.26
C PRO A 40 3.91 -2.40 -12.38
N PRO A 41 4.45 -3.28 -13.25
CA PRO A 41 5.88 -3.32 -13.51
C PRO A 41 6.38 -1.97 -14.04
N VAL A 42 7.54 -1.53 -13.56
CA VAL A 42 8.23 -0.31 -14.01
C VAL A 42 9.60 -0.68 -14.58
N GLY A 43 10.03 0.00 -15.64
CA GLY A 43 11.29 -0.28 -16.32
C GLY A 43 11.34 -1.69 -16.92
N ASN A 44 12.40 -2.44 -16.65
CA ASN A 44 12.62 -3.78 -17.21
C ASN A 44 11.92 -4.91 -16.43
N ALA A 45 11.12 -4.59 -15.41
CA ALA A 45 10.41 -5.60 -14.63
C ALA A 45 9.30 -6.26 -15.45
N LYS A 46 9.20 -7.58 -15.40
CA LYS A 46 8.14 -8.35 -16.09
C LYS A 46 6.84 -8.44 -15.30
N ARG A 47 6.89 -8.27 -13.98
CA ARG A 47 5.76 -8.39 -13.04
C ARG A 47 5.80 -7.23 -12.05
N GLY A 48 4.62 -6.83 -11.58
CA GLY A 48 4.49 -5.74 -10.62
C GLY A 48 4.78 -6.19 -9.19
N LYS A 49 4.49 -5.31 -8.24
CA LYS A 49 4.70 -5.55 -6.81
C LYS A 49 3.42 -5.25 -6.03
N VAL A 50 3.19 -6.02 -4.97
CA VAL A 50 2.12 -5.76 -4.00
C VAL A 50 2.74 -5.12 -2.76
N PHE A 51 2.18 -4.02 -2.30
CA PHE A 51 2.66 -3.27 -1.14
C PHE A 51 1.67 -3.39 0.01
N ILE A 52 2.20 -3.67 1.19
CA ILE A 52 1.49 -3.63 2.46
C ILE A 52 1.98 -2.40 3.22
N VAL A 53 1.07 -1.46 3.54
CA VAL A 53 1.42 -0.21 4.21
C VAL A 53 0.77 -0.15 5.58
N GLY A 54 1.59 0.10 6.61
CA GLY A 54 1.15 0.35 7.98
C GLY A 54 0.38 -0.83 8.61
N GLY A 55 -0.71 -0.50 9.29
CA GLY A 55 -1.50 -1.41 10.11
C GLY A 55 -1.10 -1.36 11.59
N ALA A 56 -1.68 -2.24 12.39
CA ALA A 56 -1.36 -2.36 13.81
C ALA A 56 -1.44 -3.80 14.29
N ASN A 57 -0.76 -4.06 15.40
CA ASN A 57 -0.98 -5.22 16.24
C ASN A 57 -1.35 -4.72 17.65
N PRO A 58 -1.61 -5.60 18.64
CA PRO A 58 -1.97 -5.17 19.99
C PRO A 58 -0.95 -4.25 20.66
N ASN A 59 0.32 -4.26 20.24
CA ASN A 59 1.40 -3.53 20.89
C ASN A 59 1.65 -2.15 20.27
N ARG A 60 1.44 -2.00 18.95
CA ARG A 60 1.77 -0.75 18.23
C ARG A 60 1.09 -0.62 16.88
N SER A 61 1.00 0.62 16.41
CA SER A 61 0.79 0.95 15.01
C SER A 61 2.12 0.95 14.25
N PHE A 62 2.09 0.51 13.00
CA PHE A 62 3.26 0.39 12.14
C PHE A 62 3.38 1.58 11.20
N SER A 63 4.63 1.93 10.90
CA SER A 63 5.06 2.91 9.91
C SER A 63 5.98 2.29 8.86
N ASP A 64 5.92 0.97 8.72
CA ASP A 64 6.70 0.22 7.75
C ASP A 64 5.89 0.01 6.46
N VAL A 65 6.63 -0.39 5.42
CA VAL A 65 6.07 -0.78 4.13
C VAL A 65 6.77 -2.07 3.71
N HIS A 66 6.00 -3.11 3.42
CA HIS A 66 6.52 -4.35 2.87
C HIS A 66 6.11 -4.46 1.41
N ALA A 67 7.02 -4.93 0.56
CA ALA A 67 6.74 -5.20 -0.85
C ALA A 67 6.92 -6.68 -1.16
N MET A 68 5.91 -7.28 -1.75
CA MET A 68 5.99 -8.59 -2.39
C MET A 68 6.32 -8.39 -3.86
N ASP A 69 7.54 -8.73 -4.26
CA ASP A 69 7.98 -8.70 -5.65
C ASP A 69 7.48 -9.96 -6.36
N LEU A 70 6.48 -9.82 -7.24
CA LEU A 70 5.90 -10.96 -7.94
C LEU A 70 6.79 -11.53 -9.04
N GLY A 71 7.82 -10.80 -9.46
CA GLY A 71 8.83 -11.26 -10.42
C GLY A 71 9.88 -12.14 -9.77
N LYS A 72 10.36 -11.72 -8.60
CA LYS A 72 11.35 -12.45 -7.80
C LYS A 72 10.72 -13.47 -6.85
N GLN A 73 9.42 -13.35 -6.59
CA GLN A 73 8.67 -14.15 -5.62
C GLN A 73 9.31 -14.09 -4.22
N GLN A 74 9.56 -12.87 -3.74
CA GLN A 74 10.13 -12.62 -2.41
C GLN A 74 9.48 -11.39 -1.75
N TRP A 75 9.61 -11.32 -0.44
CA TRP A 75 9.29 -10.14 0.36
C TRP A 75 10.52 -9.27 0.58
N ASP A 76 10.34 -7.96 0.45
CA ASP A 76 11.34 -6.94 0.75
C ASP A 76 10.76 -5.95 1.78
N LEU A 77 11.54 -5.59 2.80
CA LEU A 77 11.22 -4.43 3.64
C LEU A 77 11.60 -3.15 2.89
N VAL A 78 10.60 -2.36 2.52
CA VAL A 78 10.81 -1.07 1.85
C VAL A 78 11.19 -0.04 2.91
N THR A 79 12.49 0.17 3.06
CA THR A 79 13.02 1.16 4.00
C THR A 79 12.70 2.57 3.50
N CYS A 80 11.59 3.13 3.99
CA CYS A 80 11.17 4.49 3.70
C CYS A 80 11.09 5.30 4.99
N LYS A 81 11.86 6.38 5.09
CA LYS A 81 11.72 7.33 6.20
C LYS A 81 10.47 8.20 5.98
N GLY A 82 9.80 8.55 7.07
CA GLY A 82 8.77 9.60 7.08
C GLY A 82 7.32 9.13 7.16
N LEU A 83 7.00 7.85 6.95
CA LEU A 83 5.63 7.37 7.21
C LEU A 83 5.31 7.52 8.69
N LEU A 84 4.20 8.17 8.99
CA LEU A 84 3.69 8.24 10.35
C LEU A 84 2.95 6.93 10.66
N PRO A 85 3.14 6.33 11.87
CA PRO A 85 2.46 5.11 12.25
C PRO A 85 0.94 5.25 12.12
N ARG A 86 0.30 4.26 11.48
CA ARG A 86 -1.13 4.31 11.17
C ARG A 86 -1.75 2.93 10.94
N TYR A 87 -3.01 2.79 11.30
CA TYR A 87 -3.91 1.71 10.89
C TYR A 87 -5.26 2.30 10.46
N GLU A 88 -6.09 1.50 9.76
CA GLU A 88 -7.42 1.89 9.27
C GLU A 88 -7.40 3.14 8.36
N HIS A 89 -6.30 3.35 7.65
CA HIS A 89 -6.18 4.41 6.65
C HIS A 89 -6.77 3.99 5.30
N ALA A 90 -7.14 4.99 4.50
CA ALA A 90 -7.45 4.78 3.09
C ALA A 90 -6.15 4.85 2.26
N SER A 91 -6.03 4.01 1.24
CA SER A 91 -4.95 4.14 0.25
C SER A 91 -5.45 4.00 -1.18
N PHE A 92 -4.77 4.65 -2.11
CA PHE A 92 -5.07 4.58 -3.53
C PHE A 92 -3.83 4.81 -4.39
N VAL A 93 -3.92 4.35 -5.64
CA VAL A 93 -2.90 4.55 -6.69
C VAL A 93 -3.57 5.35 -7.81
N PRO A 94 -3.25 6.64 -7.99
CA PRO A 94 -3.87 7.45 -9.02
C PRO A 94 -3.46 6.97 -10.42
N SER A 95 -4.39 7.00 -11.38
CA SER A 95 -4.09 6.62 -12.77
C SER A 95 -3.03 7.51 -13.43
N CYS A 96 -2.95 8.79 -13.05
CA CYS A 96 -1.95 9.74 -13.53
C CYS A 96 -0.56 9.53 -12.92
N THR A 97 -0.44 8.78 -11.83
CA THR A 97 0.82 8.48 -11.11
C THR A 97 0.77 7.03 -10.64
N SER A 98 0.76 6.10 -11.60
CA SER A 98 0.58 4.66 -11.37
C SER A 98 1.76 4.00 -10.65
N ASP A 99 2.80 4.76 -10.35
CA ASP A 99 3.99 4.40 -9.59
C ASP A 99 3.98 4.95 -8.14
N HIS A 100 2.93 5.68 -7.73
CA HIS A 100 2.83 6.27 -6.39
C HIS A 100 1.69 5.64 -5.57
N ILE A 101 1.93 5.45 -4.26
CA ILE A 101 0.89 5.03 -3.31
C ILE A 101 0.55 6.20 -2.40
N TRP A 102 -0.70 6.59 -2.40
CA TRP A 102 -1.22 7.68 -1.59
C TRP A 102 -1.94 7.09 -0.39
N VAL A 103 -1.70 7.68 0.79
CA VAL A 103 -2.30 7.23 2.05
C VAL A 103 -2.89 8.41 2.80
N PHE A 104 -4.17 8.34 3.09
CA PHE A 104 -4.91 9.37 3.80
C PHE A 104 -5.49 8.85 5.11
N GLY A 105 -5.36 9.66 6.16
CA GLY A 105 -5.99 9.40 7.45
C GLY A 105 -5.41 8.18 8.18
N GLY A 106 -6.30 7.45 8.86
CA GLY A 106 -5.98 6.37 9.79
C GLY A 106 -5.83 6.85 11.24
N ALA A 107 -5.44 5.96 12.14
CA ALA A 107 -5.25 6.26 13.55
C ALA A 107 -3.96 5.65 14.09
N ASN A 108 -3.50 6.14 15.23
CA ASN A 108 -2.52 5.47 16.07
C ASN A 108 -2.93 5.57 17.55
N GLN A 109 -2.09 5.07 18.46
CA GLN A 109 -2.34 5.15 19.91
C GLN A 109 -2.54 6.58 20.44
N SER A 110 -2.04 7.60 19.73
CA SER A 110 -2.18 9.01 20.11
C SER A 110 -3.43 9.68 19.52
N GLY A 111 -4.16 9.01 18.63
CA GLY A 111 -5.40 9.51 18.03
C GLY A 111 -5.45 9.41 16.50
N ASN A 112 -6.42 10.11 15.92
CA ASN A 112 -6.70 10.07 14.49
C ASN A 112 -5.74 10.96 13.69
N ARG A 113 -5.47 10.55 12.46
CA ARG A 113 -4.68 11.30 11.47
C ARG A 113 -5.62 11.97 10.48
N ASN A 114 -5.26 13.18 10.06
CA ASN A 114 -5.89 13.92 8.96
C ASN A 114 -4.82 14.42 7.98
N CYS A 115 -3.87 13.55 7.62
CA CYS A 115 -2.78 13.89 6.73
C CYS A 115 -2.74 12.94 5.54
N LEU A 116 -2.25 13.48 4.43
CA LEU A 116 -1.96 12.75 3.20
C LEU A 116 -0.43 12.54 3.11
N GLN A 117 -0.02 11.29 2.97
CA GLN A 117 1.38 10.94 2.70
C GLN A 117 1.45 10.16 1.39
N VAL A 118 2.49 10.41 0.60
CA VAL A 118 2.68 9.76 -0.70
C VAL A 118 4.02 9.02 -0.71
N LEU A 119 3.97 7.75 -1.06
CA LEU A 119 5.14 6.92 -1.29
C LEU A 119 5.48 6.94 -2.77
N ASN A 120 6.73 7.31 -3.07
CA ASN A 120 7.35 6.94 -4.34
C ASN A 120 8.33 5.79 -4.07
N PRO A 121 8.02 4.55 -4.51
CA PRO A 121 8.87 3.39 -4.30
C PRO A 121 10.22 3.47 -5.02
N ALA A 122 10.34 4.24 -6.12
CA ALA A 122 11.59 4.41 -6.84
C ALA A 122 12.63 5.18 -6.00
N PHE A 123 12.18 6.18 -5.22
CA PHE A 123 13.04 6.98 -4.35
C PHE A 123 13.09 6.47 -2.91
N LYS A 124 12.32 5.43 -2.56
CA LYS A 124 12.21 4.84 -1.21
C LYS A 124 11.99 5.90 -0.12
N SER A 125 11.16 6.91 -0.41
CA SER A 125 10.89 8.02 0.52
C SER A 125 9.41 8.39 0.52
N TRP A 126 8.92 8.82 1.68
CA TRP A 126 7.59 9.41 1.82
C TRP A 126 7.68 10.93 1.74
N GLY A 127 6.92 11.52 0.83
CA GLY A 127 6.71 12.97 0.77
C GLY A 127 5.45 13.39 1.53
N PHE A 128 5.48 14.57 2.15
CA PHE A 128 4.27 15.25 2.61
C PHE A 128 3.77 16.16 1.50
N TRP A 129 2.50 16.01 1.11
CA TRP A 129 1.79 17.01 0.33
C TRP A 129 0.68 17.58 1.21
N THR A 130 0.80 18.86 1.57
CA THR A 130 -0.27 19.56 2.29
C THR A 130 -1.45 19.72 1.34
N VAL A 131 -2.59 19.11 1.69
CA VAL A 131 -3.86 19.39 1.01
C VAL A 131 -4.22 20.84 1.34
N LEU A 132 -4.21 21.73 0.34
CA LEU A 132 -4.52 23.17 0.49
C LEU A 132 -5.98 23.47 0.86
N ALA A 133 -6.80 22.45 1.15
CA ALA A 133 -8.21 22.61 1.45
C ALA A 133 -8.59 21.79 2.69
N ASN A 134 -9.12 22.48 3.71
CA ASN A 134 -9.79 21.89 4.87
C ASN A 134 -11.14 21.28 4.43
N PRO A 135 -11.32 19.95 4.38
CA PRO A 135 -12.62 19.37 4.11
C PRO A 135 -13.48 19.52 5.38
N LYS A 136 -14.55 20.31 5.31
CA LYS A 136 -15.42 20.66 6.43
C LYS A 136 -16.41 19.57 6.88
N TYR A 137 -16.27 18.32 6.45
CA TYR A 137 -17.24 17.30 6.80
C TYR A 137 -16.56 15.98 7.15
N HIS A 138 -16.67 15.63 8.44
CA HIS A 138 -16.49 14.28 8.94
C HIS A 138 -17.69 13.43 8.49
N LEU A 139 -17.45 12.13 8.31
CA LEU A 139 -18.38 11.03 8.04
C LEU A 139 -18.27 10.45 6.61
N HIS A 140 -17.88 9.17 6.57
CA HIS A 140 -17.70 8.26 5.44
C HIS A 140 -16.50 8.48 4.50
N SER A 141 -15.59 7.51 4.54
CA SER A 141 -14.29 7.46 3.84
C SER A 141 -14.42 7.08 2.36
N SER A 142 -15.25 7.80 1.60
CA SER A 142 -15.16 7.80 0.14
C SER A 142 -14.47 9.10 -0.31
N LEU A 143 -13.16 9.03 -0.56
CA LEU A 143 -12.43 10.14 -1.17
C LEU A 143 -12.67 10.05 -2.70
N MET A 144 -13.53 10.93 -3.25
CA MET A 144 -13.64 11.12 -4.69
C MET A 144 -12.62 12.17 -5.14
N PHE A 145 -11.54 11.73 -5.77
CA PHE A 145 -10.62 12.62 -6.48
C PHE A 145 -11.05 12.68 -7.95
N LYS A 146 -11.46 13.86 -8.44
CA LYS A 146 -11.59 14.07 -9.89
C LYS A 146 -10.17 14.20 -10.46
N PRO A 147 -9.71 13.32 -11.37
CA PRO A 147 -8.47 13.56 -12.08
C PRO A 147 -8.69 14.77 -13.00
N GLY A 148 -8.19 15.93 -12.59
CA GLY A 148 -8.03 17.07 -13.48
C GLY A 148 -6.89 16.79 -14.43
N CYS A 149 -7.16 16.21 -15.60
CA CYS A 149 -6.22 16.27 -16.71
C CYS A 149 -6.09 17.74 -17.13
N GLY A 150 -4.90 18.31 -16.97
CA GLY A 150 -4.54 19.59 -17.58
C GLY A 150 -4.68 19.54 -19.11
N PRO A 151 -4.71 20.71 -19.77
CA PRO A 151 -5.08 20.79 -21.18
C PRO A 151 -4.10 19.99 -22.05
N ARG A 152 -4.68 19.11 -22.87
CA ARG A 152 -4.01 18.36 -23.92
C ARG A 152 -3.35 19.38 -24.87
N GLN A 153 -2.02 19.44 -24.91
CA GLN A 153 -1.33 20.28 -25.89
C GLN A 153 -1.66 19.75 -27.29
N LYS A 154 -1.98 20.69 -28.20
CA LYS A 154 -2.33 20.44 -29.60
C LYS A 154 -1.13 19.94 -30.39
#